data_AF-Q8EQ25-F1
#
_entry.id   AF-Q8EQ25-F1
#
_cell.length_a   1.000
_cell.length_b   1.000
_cell.length_c   1.000
_cell.angle_alpha   90.00
_cell.angle_beta   90.00
_cell.angle_gamma   90.00
#
_symmetry.space_group_name_H-M   'P 1'
#
loop_
_entity.id
_entity.type
_entity.pdbx_description
1 polymer ?
#
loop_
_entity_poly.entity_id
_entity_poly.type
_entity_poly.pdbx_seq_one_letter_code
_entity_poly.pdbx_strand_id
1 'polypeptide(L)'
;MKNKSMAILVYIIIGLAAVGLFSQLFGNTISFLSRIFVTFLIGAAIFGLLYYFFVKRQSPTNTEDRKKYKQAVKQSKTKYNSTSSIPKKPTNKKKRTKKSSHLRVIEGNKAKKKNRASY
;
A
#
# COMPACT_ATOMS: atom_id res chain seq x y z
N MET A 1 3.60 -2.61 55.36
CA MET A 1 2.26 -1.99 55.52
C MET A 1 1.97 -1.01 54.37
N LYS A 2 2.09 -1.44 53.11
CA LYS A 2 1.96 -0.57 51.93
C LYS A 2 0.73 -1.01 51.15
N ASN A 3 -0.17 -0.07 50.85
CA ASN A 3 -1.39 -0.14 50.02
C ASN A 3 -2.76 -0.34 50.68
N LYS A 4 -2.88 -0.69 51.97
CA LYS A 4 -4.21 -0.93 52.59
C LYS A 4 -5.14 0.29 52.53
N SER A 5 -4.61 1.49 52.80
CA SER A 5 -5.39 2.73 52.71
C SER A 5 -5.82 3.08 51.28
N MET A 6 -4.96 2.79 50.29
CA MET A 6 -5.30 2.98 48.87
C MET A 6 -6.34 1.96 48.41
N ALA A 7 -6.23 0.70 48.85
CA ALA A 7 -7.24 -0.32 48.58
C ALA A 7 -8.60 0.04 49.17
N ILE A 8 -8.62 0.55 50.41
CA ILE A 8 -9.85 1.05 51.06
C ILE A 8 -10.49 2.19 50.27
N LEU A 9 -9.70 3.16 49.82
CA LEU A 9 -10.21 4.25 48.96
C LEU A 9 -10.78 3.71 47.65
N VAL A 10 -10.10 2.76 47.00
CA VAL A 10 -10.60 2.13 45.78
C VAL A 10 -11.93 1.40 46.03
N TYR A 11 -12.06 0.67 47.13
CA TYR A 11 -13.32 0.01 47.49
C TYR A 11 -14.44 1.02 47.77
N ILE A 12 -14.15 2.15 48.42
CA ILE A 12 -15.12 3.22 48.63
C ILE A 12 -15.57 3.81 47.30
N ILE A 13 -14.65 4.08 46.38
CA ILE A 13 -14.96 4.63 45.05
C ILE A 13 -15.81 3.64 44.25
N ILE A 14 -15.44 2.36 44.23
CA ILE A 14 -16.21 1.31 43.56
C ILE A 14 -17.61 1.17 44.19
N GLY A 15 -17.71 1.20 45.52
CA GLY A 15 -18.98 1.15 46.24
C GLY A 15 -19.88 2.33 45.90
N LEU A 16 -19.36 3.56 45.91
CA LEU A 16 -20.09 4.75 45.49
C LEU A 16 -20.54 4.68 44.03
N ALA A 17 -19.66 4.21 43.14
CA ALA A 17 -19.98 4.04 41.73
C ALA A 17 -21.12 3.03 41.54
N ALA A 18 -21.07 1.88 42.24
CA ALA A 18 -22.13 0.89 42.19
C ALA A 18 -23.46 1.47 42.65
N VAL A 19 -23.50 2.17 43.79
CA VAL A 19 -24.72 2.81 44.32
C VAL A 19 -25.26 3.85 43.33
N GLY A 20 -24.39 4.68 42.75
CA GLY A 20 -24.77 5.65 41.73
C GLY A 20 -25.40 4.99 40.50
N LEU A 21 -24.81 3.89 40.01
CA LEU A 21 -25.34 3.11 38.90
C LEU A 21 -26.70 2.48 39.23
N PHE A 22 -26.85 1.87 40.41
CA PHE A 22 -28.12 1.31 40.85
C PHE A 22 -29.20 2.39 40.96
N SER A 23 -28.89 3.54 41.55
CA SER A 23 -29.83 4.66 41.65
C SER A 23 -30.27 5.16 40.27
N GLN A 24 -29.35 5.22 39.31
CA GLN A 24 -29.67 5.63 37.95
C GLN A 24 -30.49 4.57 37.19
N LEU A 25 -30.24 3.29 37.49
CA LEU A 25 -30.95 2.16 36.90
C LEU A 25 -32.42 2.11 37.35
N PHE A 26 -32.75 2.44 38.60
CA PHE A 26 -34.13 2.42 39.08
C PHE A 26 -34.87 3.76 38.91
N GLY A 27 -34.15 4.89 39.02
CA GLY A 27 -34.77 6.21 38.91
C GLY A 27 -35.05 6.64 37.47
N ASN A 28 -34.13 6.39 36.53
CA ASN A 28 -34.21 6.87 35.14
C ASN A 28 -33.48 5.94 34.16
N THR A 29 -33.87 4.66 34.16
CA THR A 29 -33.24 3.58 33.36
C THR A 29 -33.12 3.93 31.88
N ILE A 30 -34.19 4.47 31.30
CA ILE A 30 -34.30 4.75 29.87
C ILE A 30 -33.27 5.82 29.46
N SER A 31 -33.11 6.88 30.27
CA SER A 31 -32.14 7.94 29.98
C SER A 31 -30.70 7.46 30.11
N PHE A 32 -30.40 6.64 31.13
CA PHE A 32 -29.07 6.04 31.31
C PHE A 32 -28.68 5.17 30.14
N LEU A 33 -29.56 4.25 29.75
CA LEU A 33 -29.29 3.31 28.66
C LEU A 33 -29.16 4.06 27.32
N SER A 34 -30.02 5.05 27.08
CA SER A 34 -29.94 5.90 25.88
C SER A 34 -28.61 6.63 25.77
N ARG A 35 -28.06 7.15 26.88
CA ARG A 35 -26.74 7.80 26.91
C ARG A 35 -25.61 6.83 26.57
N ILE A 36 -25.66 5.60 27.08
CA ILE A 36 -24.68 4.56 26.74
C ILE A 36 -24.73 4.28 25.22
N PHE A 37 -25.92 4.08 24.67
CA PHE A 37 -26.10 3.85 23.24
C PHE A 37 -25.62 5.03 22.38
N VAL A 38 -25.94 6.26 22.75
CA VAL A 38 -25.49 7.46 22.03
C VAL A 38 -23.97 7.58 22.08
N THR A 39 -23.36 7.36 23.24
CA THR A 39 -21.89 7.39 23.39
C THR A 39 -21.23 6.31 22.54
N PHE A 40 -21.79 5.10 22.53
CA PHE A 40 -21.32 3.99 21.72
C PHE A 40 -21.47 4.29 20.22
N LEU A 41 -22.60 4.86 19.80
CA LEU A 41 -22.85 5.27 18.41
C LEU A 41 -21.85 6.33 17.94
N ILE A 42 -21.61 7.36 18.75
CA ILE A 42 -20.64 8.41 18.43
C ILE A 42 -19.23 7.82 18.36
N GLY A 43 -18.86 6.98 19.33
CA GLY A 43 -17.56 6.28 19.32
C GLY A 43 -17.37 5.41 18.08
N ALA A 44 -18.40 4.62 17.71
CA ALA A 44 -18.39 3.79 16.51
C ALA A 44 -18.34 4.63 15.23
N ALA A 45 -19.04 5.77 15.18
CA ALA A 45 -19.01 6.68 14.04
C ALA A 45 -17.62 7.30 13.85
N ILE A 46 -16.99 7.78 14.93
CA ILE A 46 -15.62 8.31 14.90
C ILE A 46 -14.63 7.21 14.50
N PHE A 47 -14.74 6.03 15.10
CA PHE A 47 -13.89 4.89 14.75
C PHE A 47 -14.07 4.50 13.28
N GLY A 48 -15.30 4.45 12.78
CA GLY A 48 -15.62 4.17 11.39
C GLY A 48 -15.06 5.22 10.43
N LEU A 49 -15.14 6.50 10.78
CA LEU A 49 -14.54 7.61 10.03
C LEU A 49 -13.02 7.50 9.99
N LEU A 50 -12.38 7.25 11.13
CA LEU A 50 -10.93 7.06 11.22
C LEU A 50 -10.50 5.82 10.44
N TYR A 51 -11.17 4.69 10.60
CA TYR A 51 -10.90 3.46 9.86
C TYR A 51 -11.05 3.66 8.34
N TYR A 52 -12.14 4.30 7.91
CA TYR A 52 -12.37 4.60 6.50
C TYR A 52 -11.32 5.56 5.95
N PHE A 53 -10.97 6.61 6.68
CA PHE A 53 -10.04 7.63 6.19
C PHE A 53 -8.59 7.16 6.21
N PHE A 54 -8.15 6.48 7.28
CA PHE A 54 -6.77 6.03 7.44
C PHE A 54 -6.52 4.67 6.79
N VAL A 55 -7.34 3.67 7.06
CA VAL A 55 -7.07 2.28 6.61
C VAL A 55 -7.51 2.07 5.16
N LYS A 56 -8.69 2.59 4.76
CA LYS A 56 -9.19 2.37 3.39
C LYS A 56 -8.40 3.14 2.33
N ARG A 57 -7.79 4.28 2.68
CA ARG A 57 -6.93 5.06 1.76
C ARG A 57 -5.53 4.47 1.61
N GLN A 58 -5.10 3.56 2.48
CA GLN A 58 -3.73 3.03 2.50
C GLN A 58 -3.52 1.81 1.60
N SER A 59 -4.50 1.42 0.77
CA SER A 59 -4.33 0.36 -0.25
C SER A 59 -4.34 0.85 -1.71
N PRO A 60 -3.43 1.78 -2.11
CA PRO A 60 -3.21 2.07 -3.53
C PRO A 60 -2.40 0.97 -4.24
N THR A 61 -1.67 0.12 -3.50
CA THR A 61 -0.74 -0.87 -4.07
C THR A 61 -1.45 -1.91 -4.93
N ASN A 62 -2.51 -2.55 -4.41
CA ASN A 62 -3.21 -3.60 -5.14
C ASN A 62 -3.97 -3.11 -6.39
N THR A 63 -4.40 -1.84 -6.42
CA THR A 63 -5.18 -1.31 -7.55
C THR A 63 -4.27 -0.83 -8.67
N GLU A 64 -3.20 -0.12 -8.35
CA GLU A 64 -2.26 0.39 -9.37
C GLU A 64 -1.46 -0.73 -10.02
N ASP A 65 -0.99 -1.71 -9.26
CA ASP A 65 -0.24 -2.85 -9.82
C ASP A 65 -1.12 -3.73 -10.70
N ARG A 66 -2.39 -3.91 -10.32
CA ARG A 66 -3.37 -4.61 -11.15
C ARG A 66 -3.70 -3.85 -12.44
N LYS A 67 -3.78 -2.51 -12.40
CA LYS A 67 -3.97 -1.68 -13.60
C LYS A 67 -2.76 -1.79 -14.54
N LYS A 68 -1.54 -1.67 -14.00
CA LYS A 68 -0.29 -1.84 -14.77
C LYS A 68 -0.19 -3.22 -15.39
N TYR A 69 -0.49 -4.28 -14.63
CA TYR A 69 -0.54 -5.64 -15.14
C TYR A 69 -1.55 -5.79 -16.28
N LYS A 70 -2.78 -5.29 -16.11
CA LYS A 70 -3.81 -5.32 -17.17
C LYS A 70 -3.36 -4.56 -18.42
N GLN A 71 -2.71 -3.41 -18.27
CA GLN A 71 -2.17 -2.65 -19.40
C GLN A 71 -1.06 -3.42 -20.12
N ALA A 72 -0.12 -4.01 -19.37
CA ALA A 72 0.99 -4.80 -19.92
C ALA A 72 0.48 -6.05 -20.67
N VAL A 73 -0.51 -6.76 -20.12
CA VAL A 73 -1.13 -7.91 -20.79
C VAL A 73 -1.88 -7.49 -22.05
N LYS A 74 -2.56 -6.33 -22.04
CA LYS A 74 -3.22 -5.81 -23.24
C LYS A 74 -2.19 -5.50 -24.33
N GLN A 75 -1.09 -4.83 -23.96
CA GLN A 75 0.02 -4.53 -24.87
C GLN A 75 0.68 -5.79 -25.45
N SER A 76 0.94 -6.81 -24.63
CA SER A 76 1.53 -8.07 -25.10
C SER A 76 0.59 -8.81 -26.05
N LYS A 77 -0.70 -8.92 -25.70
CA LYS A 77 -1.71 -9.52 -26.59
C LYS A 77 -1.81 -8.77 -27.91
N THR A 78 -1.82 -7.43 -27.93
CA THR A 78 -1.84 -6.67 -29.19
C THR A 78 -0.57 -6.85 -30.03
N LYS A 79 0.60 -7.00 -29.39
CA LYS A 79 1.89 -7.20 -30.08
C LYS A 79 2.01 -8.56 -30.74
N TYR A 80 1.44 -9.61 -30.12
CA TYR A 80 1.55 -10.99 -30.62
C TYR A 80 0.32 -11.46 -31.40
N ASN A 81 -0.87 -10.88 -31.19
CA ASN A 81 -2.06 -11.18 -32.01
C ASN A 81 -1.98 -10.61 -33.44
N SER A 82 -1.06 -9.67 -33.69
CA SER A 82 -0.80 -9.14 -35.03
C SER A 82 0.23 -9.95 -35.82
N THR A 83 0.71 -11.09 -35.29
CA THR A 83 1.73 -11.95 -35.93
C THR A 83 1.17 -13.24 -36.54
N SER A 84 -0.15 -13.42 -36.62
CA SER A 84 -0.71 -14.43 -37.54
C SER A 84 -0.66 -14.00 -39.01
N SER A 85 -0.25 -12.77 -39.30
CA SER A 85 0.15 -12.34 -40.64
C SER A 85 1.67 -12.17 -40.71
N ILE A 86 2.28 -13.08 -41.46
CA ILE A 86 3.67 -13.07 -41.96
C ILE A 86 4.15 -11.61 -42.20
N PRO A 87 5.30 -11.16 -41.66
CA PRO A 87 5.74 -9.79 -41.86
C PRO A 87 6.19 -9.59 -43.31
N LYS A 88 5.31 -9.05 -44.15
CA LYS A 88 5.71 -8.45 -45.43
C LYS A 88 6.55 -7.21 -45.12
N LYS A 89 7.85 -7.30 -45.42
CA LYS A 89 8.81 -6.17 -45.45
C LYS A 89 8.15 -4.92 -46.04
N PRO A 90 8.10 -3.77 -45.34
CA PRO A 90 7.83 -2.51 -46.01
C PRO A 90 9.10 -2.07 -46.75
N THR A 91 9.13 -2.34 -48.06
CA THR A 91 9.98 -1.63 -49.00
C THR A 91 9.46 -0.20 -49.12
N ASN A 92 9.96 0.72 -48.31
CA ASN A 92 10.02 2.12 -48.75
C ASN A 92 11.12 2.91 -48.05
N LYS A 93 12.03 3.38 -48.90
CA LYS A 93 13.23 4.16 -48.60
C LYS A 93 12.84 5.52 -48.04
N LYS A 94 13.34 5.86 -46.86
CA LYS A 94 13.73 7.26 -46.54
C LYS A 94 15.18 7.24 -46.08
N LYS A 95 16.06 7.79 -46.93
CA LYS A 95 17.49 7.96 -46.68
C LYS A 95 17.66 8.91 -45.49
N ARG A 96 18.04 8.37 -44.32
CA ARG A 96 18.70 9.17 -43.29
C ARG A 96 20.19 9.16 -43.60
N THR A 97 20.73 10.34 -43.84
CA THR A 97 22.14 10.61 -44.12
C THR A 97 23.01 9.97 -43.03
N LYS A 98 23.84 9.02 -43.45
CA LYS A 98 24.86 8.40 -42.59
C LYS A 98 25.89 9.49 -42.25
N LYS A 99 25.95 9.94 -41.00
CA LYS A 99 27.16 10.60 -40.53
C LYS A 99 28.28 9.55 -40.59
N SER A 100 29.38 9.88 -41.28
CA SER A 100 30.59 9.05 -41.25
C SER A 100 31.07 8.96 -39.80
N SER A 101 30.71 7.88 -39.10
CA SER A 101 31.40 7.52 -37.87
C SER A 101 32.74 6.96 -38.31
N HIS A 102 33.77 7.79 -38.35
CA HIS A 102 35.14 7.30 -38.45
C HIS A 102 35.37 6.37 -37.26
N LEU A 103 35.29 5.06 -37.51
CA LEU A 103 35.63 4.04 -36.55
C LEU A 103 37.12 4.17 -36.30
N ARG A 104 37.49 4.81 -35.19
CA ARG A 104 38.84 4.66 -34.64
C ARG A 104 38.83 3.35 -33.86
N VAL A 105 39.80 2.49 -34.16
CA VAL A 105 40.07 1.32 -33.33
C VAL A 105 40.38 1.85 -31.94
N ILE A 106 39.53 1.52 -30.96
CA ILE A 106 39.87 1.71 -29.56
C ILE A 106 40.91 0.65 -29.26
N GLU A 107 42.18 1.03 -29.28
CA GLU A 107 43.24 0.22 -28.69
C GLU A 107 42.99 0.19 -27.18
N GLY A 108 42.22 -0.80 -26.73
CA GLY A 108 42.14 -1.13 -25.32
C GLY A 108 43.55 -1.48 -24.83
N ASN A 109 43.88 -1.04 -23.61
CA ASN A 109 45.13 -1.29 -22.90
C ASN A 109 45.47 -2.79 -22.83
N LYS A 110 46.00 -3.35 -23.93
CA LYS A 110 46.57 -4.70 -23.97
C LYS A 110 48.00 -4.57 -23.49
N ALA A 111 48.21 -4.82 -22.20
CA ALA A 111 49.53 -5.09 -21.68
C ALA A 111 50.21 -6.13 -22.58
N LYS A 112 51.37 -5.76 -23.14
CA LYS A 112 52.16 -6.53 -24.10
C LYS A 112 52.25 -8.01 -23.69
N LYS A 113 51.43 -8.89 -24.26
CA LYS A 113 51.74 -10.33 -24.23
C LYS A 113 52.78 -10.59 -25.30
N LYS A 114 54.04 -10.57 -24.85
CA LYS A 114 55.17 -11.19 -25.51
C LYS A 114 54.79 -12.61 -25.96
N ASN A 115 55.14 -12.94 -27.19
CA ASN A 115 55.35 -14.29 -27.71
C ASN A 115 54.31 -15.36 -27.35
N ARG A 116 53.44 -15.69 -28.32
CA ARG A 116 52.98 -17.08 -28.48
C ARG A 116 53.14 -17.45 -29.96
N ALA A 117 54.25 -18.13 -30.22
CA ALA A 117 54.59 -18.75 -31.50
C ALA A 117 53.73 -19.99 -31.77
N SER A 118 53.76 -20.41 -33.04
CA SER A 118 53.51 -21.76 -33.62
C SER A 118 52.13 -22.39 -33.34
N TYR A 119 51.41 -22.91 -34.34
CA TYR A 119 51.82 -23.78 -35.45
C TYR A 119 51.13 -23.40 -36.76
#